data_AF-A0A258D0Q3-F1
#
_entry.id   AF-A0A258D0Q3-F1
#
_cell.length_a   1.000
_cell.length_b   1.000
_cell.length_c   1.000
_cell.angle_alpha   90.00
_cell.angle_beta   90.00
_cell.angle_gamma   90.00
#
_symmetry.space_group_name_H-M   'P 1'
#
loop_
_entity.id
_entity.type
_entity.pdbx_description
1 polymer ?
#
loop_
_entity_poly.entity_id
_entity_poly.type
_entity_poly.pdbx_seq_one_letter_code
_entity_poly.pdbx_strand_id
1 'polypeptide(L)'
;MAGTPIFSPDPALYEDPTGRADRICRFVRRLQLWEGDFAGQPFHLHPFQEAVIRRIYGPTAENGGRLVRMACIWIPRGNAKTTLAAALGLAHFLGPEAEAGGQVVMAAADRENAGIAFNSAH
;
A
#
# COMPACT_ATOMS: atom_id res chain seq x y z
N MET A 1 -17.47 -21.53 -14.41
CA MET A 1 -17.94 -20.34 -13.66
C MET A 1 -16.95 -20.06 -12.54
N ALA A 2 -15.98 -19.17 -12.76
CA ALA A 2 -15.11 -18.72 -11.68
C ALA A 2 -15.93 -17.82 -10.77
N GLY A 3 -16.16 -18.24 -9.53
CA GLY A 3 -16.86 -17.41 -8.54
C GLY A 3 -16.16 -16.06 -8.44
N THR A 4 -16.96 -14.99 -8.31
CA THR A 4 -16.47 -13.62 -8.10
C THR A 4 -15.30 -13.66 -7.11
N PRO A 5 -14.10 -13.14 -7.43
CA PRO A 5 -12.99 -13.24 -6.51
C PRO A 5 -13.27 -12.31 -5.34
N ILE A 6 -13.83 -12.89 -4.27
CA ILE A 6 -13.95 -12.24 -2.98
C ILE A 6 -12.52 -12.01 -2.50
N PHE A 7 -12.24 -10.80 -2.04
CA PHE A 7 -10.97 -10.48 -1.41
C PHE A 7 -10.74 -11.44 -0.23
N SER A 8 -9.56 -12.06 -0.18
CA SER A 8 -9.12 -12.86 0.96
C SER A 8 -8.07 -12.09 1.74
N PRO A 9 -8.10 -12.08 3.08
CA PRO A 9 -7.05 -11.49 3.89
C PRO A 9 -5.78 -12.35 3.94
N ASP A 10 -5.79 -13.54 3.34
CA ASP A 10 -4.62 -14.42 3.27
C ASP A 10 -3.68 -13.99 2.12
N PRO A 11 -2.49 -13.44 2.43
CA PRO A 11 -1.54 -13.00 1.41
C PRO A 11 -1.00 -14.15 0.56
N ALA A 12 -1.01 -15.40 1.05
CA ALA A 12 -0.48 -16.55 0.33
C ALA A 12 -1.29 -16.90 -0.93
N LEU A 13 -2.54 -16.42 -1.02
CA LEU A 13 -3.41 -16.63 -2.20
C LEU A 13 -3.11 -15.67 -3.36
N TYR A 14 -2.18 -14.73 -3.18
CA TYR A 14 -1.82 -13.75 -4.19
C TYR A 14 -0.38 -13.95 -4.65
N GLU A 15 -0.25 -14.49 -5.86
CA GLU A 15 1.03 -14.69 -6.51
C GLU A 15 1.76 -13.36 -6.75
N ASP A 16 3.09 -13.41 -6.64
CA ASP A 16 3.99 -12.29 -6.92
C ASP A 16 5.19 -12.79 -7.73
N PRO A 17 4.98 -13.19 -9.00
CA PRO A 17 6.01 -13.86 -9.80
C PRO A 17 7.24 -12.98 -10.05
N THR A 18 7.09 -11.65 -10.00
CA THR A 18 8.18 -10.68 -10.23
C THR A 18 8.81 -10.15 -8.93
N GLY A 19 8.31 -10.59 -7.77
CA GLY A 19 8.73 -10.11 -6.45
C GLY A 19 8.42 -8.62 -6.22
N ARG A 20 7.55 -8.00 -7.02
CA ARG A 20 7.25 -6.57 -6.97
C ARG A 20 6.48 -6.23 -5.70
N ALA A 21 5.47 -7.02 -5.38
CA ALA A 21 4.72 -6.81 -4.14
C ALA A 21 5.61 -7.04 -2.91
N ASP A 22 6.48 -8.06 -2.93
CA ASP A 22 7.42 -8.35 -1.85
C ASP A 22 8.40 -7.20 -1.59
N ARG A 23 8.92 -6.55 -2.64
CA ARG A 23 9.75 -5.34 -2.51
C ARG A 23 9.02 -4.21 -1.79
N ILE A 24 7.74 -4.01 -2.09
CA ILE A 24 6.90 -3.01 -1.42
C ILE A 24 6.66 -3.41 0.03
N CYS A 25 6.31 -4.67 0.31
CA CYS A 25 6.11 -5.15 1.68
C CYS A 25 7.37 -4.98 2.55
N ARG A 26 8.56 -5.29 2.01
CA ARG A 26 9.84 -5.05 2.69
C ARG A 26 10.14 -3.57 2.89
N PHE A 27 9.75 -2.72 1.94
CA PHE A 27 9.87 -1.27 2.11
C PHE A 27 8.97 -0.78 3.25
N VAL A 28 7.68 -1.14 3.23
CA VAL A 28 6.71 -0.74 4.26
C VAL A 28 7.16 -1.19 5.65
N ARG A 29 7.64 -2.43 5.81
CA ARG A 29 8.15 -2.93 7.11
C ARG A 29 9.37 -2.19 7.66
N ARG A 30 10.07 -1.42 6.83
CA ARG A 30 11.22 -0.59 7.26
C ARG A 30 10.80 0.82 7.69
N LEU A 31 9.55 1.21 7.45
CA LEU A 31 9.02 2.50 7.91
C LEU A 31 8.73 2.45 9.41
N GLN A 32 8.69 3.63 10.03
CA GLN A 32 8.27 3.80 11.41
C GLN A 32 6.93 4.51 11.48
N LEU A 33 6.14 4.17 12.48
CA LEU A 33 4.92 4.90 12.78
C LEU A 33 5.30 6.23 13.45
N TRP A 34 4.72 7.32 13.00
CA TRP A 34 5.10 8.67 13.42
C TRP A 34 4.15 9.25 14.48
N GLU A 35 2.92 8.75 14.58
CA GLU A 35 1.85 9.27 15.44
C GLU A 35 1.08 8.16 16.17
N GLY A 36 0.37 8.57 17.23
CA GLY A 36 -0.47 7.70 18.06
C GLY A 36 0.31 6.84 19.05
N ASP A 37 -0.38 5.87 19.65
CA ASP A 37 0.16 5.03 20.74
C ASP A 37 1.39 4.19 20.32
N PHE A 38 1.59 4.03 19.01
CA PHE A 38 2.67 3.23 18.43
C PHE A 38 3.78 4.08 17.78
N ALA A 39 3.81 5.40 18.03
CA ALA A 39 4.84 6.28 17.48
C ALA A 39 6.27 5.78 17.83
N GLY A 40 7.17 5.84 16.86
CA GLY A 40 8.55 5.32 16.92
C GLY A 40 8.69 3.82 16.69
N GLN A 41 7.59 3.06 16.70
CA GLN A 41 7.65 1.62 16.45
C GLN A 41 7.70 1.29 14.96
N PRO A 42 8.29 0.15 14.56
CA PRO A 42 8.26 -0.30 13.18
C PRO A 42 6.84 -0.50 12.66
N PHE A 43 6.61 -0.21 11.39
CA PHE A 43 5.33 -0.49 10.74
C PHE A 43 5.13 -2.01 10.64
N HIS A 44 4.23 -2.54 11.47
CA HIS A 44 3.79 -3.93 11.37
C HIS A 44 2.74 -4.09 10.28
N LEU A 45 3.08 -4.80 9.21
CA LEU A 45 2.18 -5.06 8.09
C LEU A 45 1.29 -6.27 8.41
N HIS A 46 -0.01 -6.02 8.65
CA HIS A 46 -0.97 -7.09 8.92
C HIS A 46 -1.25 -7.94 7.68
N PRO A 47 -1.67 -9.22 7.82
CA PRO A 47 -1.93 -10.12 6.69
C PRO A 47 -2.87 -9.54 5.63
N PHE A 48 -3.96 -8.89 6.03
CA PHE A 48 -4.89 -8.28 5.09
C PHE A 48 -4.28 -7.10 4.32
N GLN A 49 -3.38 -6.33 4.95
CA GLN A 49 -2.69 -5.21 4.28
C GLN A 49 -1.68 -5.76 3.28
N GLU A 50 -0.96 -6.83 3.63
CA GLU A 50 -0.10 -7.53 2.68
C GLU A 50 -0.90 -8.13 1.52
N ALA A 51 -2.05 -8.74 1.78
CA ALA A 51 -2.95 -9.25 0.75
C ALA A 51 -3.41 -8.13 -0.21
N VAL A 52 -3.74 -6.95 0.32
CA VAL A 52 -4.04 -5.75 -0.49
C VAL A 52 -2.84 -5.38 -1.37
N ILE A 53 -1.62 -5.30 -0.80
CA ILE A 53 -0.41 -4.96 -1.56
C ILE A 53 -0.17 -6.00 -2.66
N ARG A 54 -0.22 -7.29 -2.35
CA ARG A 54 -0.03 -8.37 -3.32
C ARG A 54 -1.08 -8.35 -4.43
N ARG A 55 -2.34 -8.06 -4.10
CA ARG A 55 -3.41 -7.97 -5.11
C ARG A 55 -3.23 -6.79 -6.07
N ILE A 56 -2.65 -5.68 -5.61
CA ILE A 56 -2.40 -4.50 -6.43
C ILE A 56 -1.10 -4.66 -7.25
N TYR A 57 -0.01 -5.11 -6.61
CA TYR A 57 1.33 -5.04 -7.18
C TYR A 57 1.89 -6.37 -7.67
N GLY A 58 1.30 -7.50 -7.27
CA GLY A 58 1.71 -8.83 -7.75
C GLY A 58 1.44 -9.01 -9.25
N PRO A 59 0.22 -8.72 -9.74
CA PRO A 59 -0.08 -8.80 -11.17
C PRO A 59 0.80 -7.84 -11.99
N THR A 60 1.66 -8.41 -12.81
CA THR A 60 2.59 -7.67 -13.67
C THR A 60 2.29 -7.99 -15.13
N ALA A 61 2.32 -6.99 -16.00
CA ALA A 61 2.19 -7.18 -17.44
C ALA A 61 3.45 -7.87 -18.02
N GLU A 62 3.35 -8.44 -19.21
CA GLU A 62 4.47 -9.14 -19.87
C GLU A 62 5.73 -8.28 -20.02
N ASN A 63 5.55 -6.97 -20.16
CA ASN A 63 6.64 -5.99 -20.26
C ASN A 63 7.25 -5.58 -18.90
N GLY A 64 6.85 -6.22 -17.79
CA GLY A 64 7.29 -5.87 -16.43
C GLY A 64 6.55 -4.67 -15.80
N GLY A 65 5.61 -4.07 -16.51
CA GLY A 65 4.80 -2.94 -16.04
C GLY A 65 3.69 -3.36 -15.06
N ARG A 66 3.10 -2.37 -14.35
CA ARG A 66 1.93 -2.62 -13.50
C ARG A 66 0.73 -3.02 -14.36
N LEU A 67 0.12 -4.17 -14.06
CA LEU A 67 -1.15 -4.55 -14.69
C LEU A 67 -2.33 -3.79 -14.06
N VAL A 68 -2.35 -3.70 -12.73
CA VAL A 68 -3.34 -2.92 -11.99
C VAL A 68 -2.90 -1.46 -11.93
N ARG A 69 -3.70 -0.57 -12.53
CA ARG A 69 -3.45 0.88 -12.56
C ARG A 69 -4.35 1.67 -11.61
N MET A 70 -5.48 1.09 -11.21
CA MET A 70 -6.46 1.70 -10.32
C MET A 70 -6.99 0.64 -9.37
N ALA A 71 -7.02 0.96 -8.07
CA ALA A 71 -7.58 0.10 -7.03
C ALA A 71 -8.50 0.93 -6.14
N CYS A 72 -9.72 0.45 -5.93
CA CYS A 72 -10.67 1.01 -4.98
C CYS A 72 -10.80 0.03 -3.80
N ILE A 73 -10.58 0.52 -2.59
CA ILE A 73 -10.55 -0.32 -1.38
C ILE A 73 -11.44 0.31 -0.31
N TRP A 74 -12.38 -0.47 0.21
CA TRP A 74 -13.23 -0.06 1.33
C TRP A 74 -12.71 -0.71 2.61
N ILE A 75 -12.06 0.09 3.44
CA ILE A 75 -11.50 -0.34 4.73
C ILE A 75 -12.28 0.35 5.87
N PRO A 76 -12.86 -0.41 6.83
CA PRO A 76 -13.58 0.19 7.94
C PRO A 76 -12.68 1.00 8.88
N ARG A 77 -13.29 1.85 9.70
CA ARG A 77 -12.57 2.66 10.71
C ARG A 77 -11.75 1.74 11.64
N GLY A 78 -10.58 2.22 12.07
CA GLY A 78 -9.69 1.50 13.00
C GLY A 78 -8.70 0.52 12.35
N ASN A 79 -8.75 0.33 11.03
CA ASN A 79 -7.88 -0.63 10.33
C ASN A 79 -6.66 0.01 9.65
N ALA A 80 -6.15 1.11 10.23
CA ALA A 80 -4.93 1.79 9.79
C ALA A 80 -4.87 2.12 8.27
N LYS A 81 -6.03 2.43 7.65
CA LYS A 81 -6.12 2.69 6.20
C LYS A 81 -5.30 3.90 5.75
N THR A 82 -5.26 4.96 6.57
CA THR A 82 -4.50 6.18 6.29
C THR A 82 -3.01 5.91 6.36
N THR A 83 -2.57 5.16 7.38
CA THR A 83 -1.18 4.73 7.54
C THR A 83 -0.73 3.86 6.37
N LEU A 84 -1.56 2.91 5.93
CA LEU A 84 -1.29 2.10 4.73
C LEU A 84 -1.18 2.98 3.47
N ALA A 85 -2.09 3.96 3.30
CA ALA A 85 -2.05 4.86 2.16
C ALA A 85 -0.77 5.72 2.14
N ALA A 86 -0.34 6.24 3.30
CA ALA A 86 0.91 6.99 3.44
C ALA A 86 2.15 6.13 3.11
N ALA A 87 2.19 4.90 3.63
CA ALA A 87 3.27 3.96 3.34
C ALA A 87 3.38 3.61 1.83
N LEU A 88 2.23 3.43 1.16
CA LEU A 88 2.19 3.25 -0.28
C LEU A 88 2.61 4.53 -1.04
N GLY A 89 2.19 5.71 -0.57
CA GLY A 89 2.65 6.98 -1.12
C GLY A 89 4.17 7.12 -1.06
N LEU A 90 4.78 6.82 0.08
CA LEU A 90 6.24 6.79 0.25
C LEU A 90 6.92 5.76 -0.67
N ALA A 91 6.29 4.59 -0.87
CA ALA A 91 6.83 3.56 -1.78
C ALA A 91 6.92 4.06 -3.23
N HIS A 92 5.98 4.91 -3.66
CA HIS A 92 5.97 5.57 -4.98
C HIS A 92 6.78 6.86 -5.04
N PHE A 93 7.07 7.50 -3.90
CA PHE A 93 7.82 8.74 -3.88
C PHE A 93 9.34 8.50 -3.79
N LEU A 94 9.77 7.62 -2.89
CA LEU A 94 11.19 7.36 -2.62
C LEU A 94 11.55 5.86 -2.57
N GLY A 95 10.54 5.00 -2.65
CA GLY A 95 10.70 3.56 -2.50
C GLY A 95 10.83 2.79 -3.83
N PRO A 96 10.48 1.50 -3.83
CA PRO A 96 10.70 0.61 -4.98
C PRO A 96 9.83 0.93 -6.20
N GLU A 97 8.79 1.76 -6.05
CA GLU A 97 7.90 2.20 -7.13
C GLU A 97 8.20 3.64 -7.58
N ALA A 98 9.29 4.25 -7.11
CA ALA A 98 9.67 5.60 -7.49
C ALA A 98 10.06 5.69 -8.97
N GLU A 99 9.52 6.69 -9.66
CA GLU A 99 9.76 6.98 -11.07
C GLU A 99 10.28 8.42 -11.22
N ALA A 100 11.15 8.66 -12.21
CA ALA A 100 11.71 9.99 -12.45
C ALA A 100 10.60 11.00 -12.81
N GLY A 101 10.48 12.06 -12.00
CA GLY A 101 9.41 13.06 -12.17
C GLY A 101 8.01 12.59 -11.74
N GLY A 102 7.91 11.45 -11.03
CA GLY A 102 6.65 10.96 -10.49
C GLY A 102 6.04 11.92 -9.47
N GLN A 103 4.73 12.16 -9.58
CA GLN A 103 3.97 12.96 -8.61
C GLN A 103 3.06 12.04 -7.79
N VAL A 104 3.22 12.07 -6.47
CA VAL A 104 2.36 11.35 -5.52
C VAL A 104 1.43 12.37 -4.87
N VAL A 105 0.13 12.23 -5.11
CA VAL A 105 -0.89 13.14 -4.60
C VAL A 105 -1.76 12.43 -3.58
N MET A 106 -1.86 12.99 -2.38
CA MET A 106 -2.79 12.52 -1.34
C MET A 106 -4.04 13.41 -1.36
N ALA A 107 -5.21 12.79 -1.48
CA ALA A 107 -6.49 13.49 -1.49
C ALA A 107 -7.47 12.87 -0.48
N ALA A 108 -8.26 13.71 0.17
CA ALA A 108 -9.32 13.30 1.09
C ALA A 108 -10.53 14.23 0.94
N ALA A 109 -11.61 13.95 1.69
CA ALA A 109 -12.86 14.73 1.63
C ALA A 109 -12.67 16.22 1.98
N ASP A 110 -11.65 16.53 2.78
CA ASP A 110 -11.21 17.88 3.10
C ASP A 110 -9.68 17.96 3.21
N ARG A 111 -9.15 19.18 3.21
CA ARG A 111 -7.71 19.45 3.25
C ARG A 111 -7.08 18.97 4.56
N GLU A 112 -7.78 19.04 5.68
CA GLU A 112 -7.26 18.61 6.98
C GLU A 112 -7.00 17.09 6.97
N ASN A 113 -7.98 16.31 6.48
CA ASN A 113 -7.87 14.88 6.30
C ASN A 113 -6.80 14.48 5.26
N ALA A 114 -6.61 15.28 4.21
CA ALA A 114 -5.51 15.08 3.26
C ALA A 114 -4.14 15.35 3.92
N GLY A 115 -4.09 16.37 4.78
CA GLY A 115 -2.94 16.71 5.60
C GLY A 115 -2.51 15.60 6.55
N ILE A 116 -3.46 14.88 7.18
CA ILE A 116 -3.13 13.72 8.03
C ILE A 116 -2.34 12.67 7.25
N ALA A 117 -2.76 12.36 6.02
CA ALA A 117 -2.09 11.36 5.22
C ALA A 117 -0.72 11.81 4.70
N PHE A 118 -0.57 13.10 4.39
CA PHE A 118 0.71 13.71 4.00
C PHE A 118 1.70 13.78 5.17
N ASN A 119 1.26 14.26 6.34
CA ASN A 119 2.09 14.32 7.55
C ASN A 119 2.45 12.90 8.04
N SER A 120 1.65 11.89 7.67
CA SER A 120 1.99 10.50 7.93
C SER A 120 3.08 9.91 7.04
N ALA A 121 3.56 10.67 6.06
CA ALA A 121 4.60 10.27 5.12
C ALA A 121 5.95 10.92 5.49
N HIS A 122 6.46 10.66 6.70
CA HIS A 122 7.77 11.08 7.17
C HIS A 122 8.66 9.89 7.55
#